data_AF-A0A3B0UUW5-F1
#
_entry.id   AF-A0A3B0UUW5-F1
#
_cell.length_a   1.000
_cell.length_b   1.000
_cell.length_c   1.000
_cell.angle_alpha   90.00
_cell.angle_beta   90.00
_cell.angle_gamma   90.00
#
_symmetry.space_group_name_H-M   'P 1'
#
loop_
_entity.id
_entity.type
_entity.pdbx_description
1 polymer ?
#
loop_
_entity_poly.entity_id
_entity_poly.type
_entity_poly.pdbx_seq_one_letter_code
_entity_poly.pdbx_strand_id
1 'polypeptide(L)'
;TITNSKQVKNTESHPVPNTQPEKQLNVANKTNTDQIENFTTNLYIGVKNKASNVARLQKILSKDTKIYPEGIISGYFGHLTSRAVQRFQCAYNIVCEGNPWTTGYGVFGPKTRKVFNSVYGL
;
A
#
# COMPACT_ATOMS: atom_id res chain seq x y z
N THR A 1 14.76 -47.07 17.74
CA THR A 1 13.68 -46.16 18.16
C THR A 1 13.16 -45.39 16.96
N ILE A 2 11.85 -45.44 16.74
CA ILE A 2 10.97 -44.61 15.88
C ILE A 2 11.45 -44.24 14.45
N THR A 3 10.56 -44.57 13.50
CA THR A 3 10.71 -44.55 12.04
C THR A 3 10.15 -43.30 11.35
N ASN A 4 10.40 -43.27 10.03
CA ASN A 4 9.71 -42.56 8.95
C ASN A 4 10.22 -41.15 8.59
N SER A 5 10.62 -40.82 7.36
CA SER A 5 10.37 -41.31 5.96
C SER A 5 9.33 -40.51 5.18
N LYS A 6 9.76 -40.15 3.95
CA LYS A 6 9.04 -39.73 2.72
C LYS A 6 9.43 -38.29 2.28
N GLN A 7 10.03 -38.02 1.11
CA GLN A 7 9.60 -38.33 -0.29
C GLN A 7 8.18 -37.77 -0.55
N VAL A 8 7.82 -37.11 -1.65
CA VAL A 8 8.28 -37.17 -3.04
C VAL A 8 7.73 -35.96 -3.84
N LYS A 9 8.32 -35.70 -5.01
CA LYS A 9 7.67 -35.33 -6.30
C LYS A 9 7.15 -33.91 -6.60
N ASN A 10 7.83 -33.38 -7.62
CA ASN A 10 7.48 -32.55 -8.77
C ASN A 10 6.03 -32.41 -9.30
N THR A 11 5.93 -31.41 -10.21
CA THR A 11 5.09 -31.26 -11.42
C THR A 11 3.67 -30.67 -11.37
N GLU A 12 3.51 -29.69 -12.29
CA GLU A 12 2.35 -29.39 -13.14
C GLU A 12 1.17 -28.48 -12.68
N SER A 13 1.12 -27.34 -13.39
CA SER A 13 -0.04 -26.66 -14.01
C SER A 13 -1.30 -26.29 -13.21
N HIS A 14 -1.73 -25.04 -13.42
CA HIS A 14 -3.06 -24.54 -13.07
C HIS A 14 -4.20 -25.35 -13.71
N PRO A 15 -5.31 -25.49 -12.98
CA PRO A 15 -6.65 -25.35 -13.57
C PRO A 15 -7.43 -24.21 -12.90
N VAL A 16 -8.10 -23.39 -13.71
CA VAL A 16 -9.23 -22.55 -13.27
C VAL A 16 -10.55 -23.27 -13.55
N PRO A 17 -11.49 -23.29 -12.59
CA PRO A 17 -12.92 -23.39 -12.92
C PRO A 17 -13.76 -22.23 -12.36
N ASN A 18 -14.87 -21.94 -13.07
CA ASN A 18 -15.93 -21.00 -12.69
C ASN A 18 -17.06 -21.77 -11.91
N THR A 19 -18.12 -21.21 -11.30
CA THR A 19 -18.88 -19.98 -11.57
C THR A 19 -19.56 -19.40 -10.31
N GLN A 20 -19.93 -18.11 -10.41
CA GLN A 20 -20.91 -17.29 -9.67
C GLN A 20 -22.15 -17.96 -9.03
N PRO A 21 -22.87 -17.21 -8.16
CA PRO A 21 -24.08 -16.54 -8.68
C PRO A 21 -23.97 -15.00 -8.71
N GLU A 22 -24.40 -14.40 -9.83
CA GLU A 22 -24.69 -12.97 -9.89
C GLU A 22 -25.81 -12.57 -8.94
N LYS A 23 -25.67 -11.38 -8.36
CA LYS A 23 -26.82 -10.49 -8.15
C LYS A 23 -26.52 -9.10 -8.69
N GLN A 24 -26.33 -9.02 -10.00
CA GLN A 24 -26.22 -7.74 -10.70
C GLN A 24 -27.62 -7.13 -10.84
N LEU A 25 -27.84 -5.96 -10.24
CA LEU A 25 -28.26 -4.75 -10.97
C LEU A 25 -28.35 -3.52 -10.04
N ASN A 26 -27.34 -2.66 -10.13
CA ASN A 26 -27.52 -1.21 -10.23
C ASN A 26 -26.31 -0.59 -10.94
N VAL A 27 -26.17 -0.94 -12.22
CA VAL A 27 -25.27 -0.24 -13.16
C VAL A 27 -25.85 1.16 -13.40
N ALA A 28 -25.45 2.16 -12.62
CA ALA A 28 -26.04 3.51 -12.70
C ALA A 28 -25.11 4.69 -12.32
N ASN A 29 -23.79 4.56 -12.40
CA ASN A 29 -22.87 5.71 -12.33
C ASN A 29 -21.47 5.42 -12.93
N LYS A 30 -21.42 5.39 -14.28
CA LYS A 30 -20.17 5.60 -15.02
C LYS A 30 -19.82 7.09 -15.04
N THR A 31 -19.06 7.54 -14.04
CA THR A 31 -18.26 8.78 -14.06
C THR A 31 -16.93 8.43 -13.41
N ASN A 32 -15.90 7.97 -14.12
CA ASN A 32 -15.15 8.70 -15.16
C ASN A 32 -14.95 10.20 -14.88
N THR A 33 -14.71 10.50 -13.62
CA THR A 33 -13.75 11.51 -13.19
C THR A 33 -12.83 10.78 -12.21
N ASP A 34 -11.52 11.02 -12.27
CA ASP A 34 -10.58 10.54 -11.25
C ASP A 34 -10.89 11.33 -9.97
N GLN A 35 -11.91 10.89 -9.21
CA GLN A 35 -12.23 11.47 -7.91
C GLN A 35 -11.12 11.02 -6.99
N ILE A 36 -10.16 11.91 -6.78
CA ILE A 36 -8.90 11.61 -6.16
C ILE A 36 -9.11 11.49 -4.64
N GLU A 37 -9.82 10.48 -4.16
CA GLU A 37 -10.27 10.37 -2.77
C GLU A 37 -9.19 10.70 -1.71
N ASN A 38 -9.52 11.60 -0.78
CA ASN A 38 -8.63 12.01 0.29
C ASN A 38 -8.15 10.79 1.12
N PHE A 39 -6.86 10.66 1.46
CA PHE A 39 -6.44 9.58 2.37
C PHE A 39 -6.96 9.82 3.78
N THR A 40 -7.93 9.01 4.21
CA THR A 40 -8.56 9.05 5.55
C THR A 40 -7.94 8.07 6.55
N THR A 41 -7.28 7.00 6.09
CA THR A 41 -6.75 5.92 6.93
C THR A 41 -5.23 6.02 7.15
N ASN A 42 -4.76 5.87 8.39
CA ASN A 42 -3.34 5.81 8.72
C ASN A 42 -2.68 4.51 8.20
N LEU A 43 -1.48 4.59 7.62
CA LEU A 43 -0.71 3.43 7.14
C LEU A 43 0.67 3.37 7.80
N TYR A 44 1.12 2.17 8.15
CA TYR A 44 2.37 1.90 8.88
C TYR A 44 2.81 0.45 8.64
N ILE A 45 4.03 0.10 9.04
CA ILE A 45 4.60 -1.25 8.83
C ILE A 45 3.71 -2.31 9.47
N GLY A 46 3.35 -3.34 8.70
CA GLY A 46 2.52 -4.45 9.17
C GLY A 46 1.01 -4.19 9.22
N VAL A 47 0.53 -3.04 8.73
CA VAL A 47 -0.91 -2.76 8.63
C VAL A 47 -1.63 -3.82 7.77
N LYS A 48 -2.64 -4.47 8.36
CA LYS A 48 -3.46 -5.50 7.68
C LYS A 48 -4.74 -4.88 7.11
N ASN A 49 -5.36 -5.54 6.13
CA ASN A 49 -6.67 -5.18 5.55
C ASN A 49 -6.74 -3.77 4.92
N LYS A 50 -5.61 -3.17 4.54
CA LYS A 50 -5.53 -1.84 3.90
C LYS A 50 -4.74 -1.83 2.59
N ALA A 51 -4.58 -3.00 1.95
CA ALA A 51 -3.71 -3.18 0.79
C ALA A 51 -3.99 -2.19 -0.36
N SER A 52 -5.26 -1.91 -0.68
CA SER A 52 -5.64 -0.95 -1.73
C SER A 52 -5.17 0.49 -1.41
N ASN A 53 -5.22 0.90 -0.15
CA ASN A 53 -4.73 2.22 0.28
C ASN A 53 -3.19 2.28 0.19
N VAL A 54 -2.51 1.20 0.58
CA VAL A 54 -1.04 1.10 0.47
C VAL A 54 -0.61 1.11 -1.00
N ALA A 55 -1.28 0.36 -1.86
CA ALA A 55 -1.01 0.33 -3.30
C ALA A 55 -1.23 1.72 -3.94
N ARG A 56 -2.28 2.44 -3.53
CA ARG A 56 -2.52 3.82 -3.99
C ARG A 56 -1.43 4.78 -3.50
N LEU A 57 -1.01 4.68 -2.24
CA LEU A 57 0.11 5.47 -1.70
C LEU A 57 1.41 5.19 -2.49
N GLN A 58 1.74 3.91 -2.68
CA GLN A 58 2.90 3.47 -3.46
C GLN A 58 2.85 4.00 -4.90
N LYS A 59 1.70 3.91 -5.58
CA LYS A 59 1.49 4.40 -6.96
C LYS A 59 1.65 5.92 -7.12
N ILE A 60 1.34 6.69 -6.07
CA ILE A 60 1.54 8.15 -6.09
C ILE A 60 3.00 8.48 -5.78
N LEU A 61 3.58 7.86 -4.76
CA LEU A 61 5.00 8.03 -4.39
C LEU A 61 5.96 7.60 -5.50
N SER A 62 5.66 6.53 -6.24
CA SER A 62 6.50 6.02 -7.34
C SER A 62 6.63 6.96 -8.54
N LYS A 63 5.85 8.06 -8.58
CA LYS A 63 6.01 9.12 -9.57
C LYS A 63 7.23 10.00 -9.30
N ASP A 64 7.73 10.03 -8.06
CA ASP A 64 8.93 10.77 -7.66
C ASP A 64 10.03 9.79 -7.24
N THR A 65 11.02 9.59 -8.11
CA THR A 65 12.16 8.70 -7.87
C THR A 65 13.13 9.21 -6.80
N LYS A 66 13.05 10.48 -6.36
CA LYS A 66 13.82 10.96 -5.20
C LYS A 66 13.20 10.48 -3.89
N ILE A 67 11.88 10.29 -3.88
CA ILE A 67 11.12 9.84 -2.71
C ILE A 67 10.97 8.32 -2.70
N TYR A 68 10.58 7.70 -3.82
CA TYR A 68 10.40 6.24 -3.93
C TYR A 68 11.10 5.66 -5.17
N PRO A 69 12.45 5.68 -5.23
CA PRO A 69 13.23 5.11 -6.33
C PRO A 69 12.97 3.62 -6.53
N GLU A 70 12.56 2.90 -5.48
CA GLU A 70 12.25 1.49 -5.55
C GLU A 70 10.95 1.22 -6.35
N GLY A 71 10.01 2.16 -6.40
CA GLY A 71 8.82 2.12 -7.28
C GLY A 71 7.83 0.96 -7.07
N ILE A 72 8.04 0.07 -6.12
CA ILE A 72 7.25 -1.17 -5.94
C ILE A 72 5.84 -0.87 -5.46
N ILE A 73 4.84 -1.30 -6.24
CA ILE A 73 3.41 -1.24 -5.89
C ILE A 73 2.93 -2.65 -5.56
N SER A 74 3.04 -3.04 -4.28
CA SER A 74 2.68 -4.38 -3.79
C SER A 74 1.40 -4.40 -2.94
N GLY A 75 0.93 -3.24 -2.48
CA GLY A 75 -0.10 -3.15 -1.45
C GLY A 75 0.39 -3.55 -0.03
N TYR A 76 1.65 -3.92 0.13
CA TYR A 76 2.25 -4.24 1.43
C TYR A 76 3.11 -3.08 1.95
N PHE A 77 2.79 -2.57 3.14
CA PHE A 77 3.55 -1.48 3.76
C PHE A 77 4.76 -2.08 4.50
N GLY A 78 5.86 -2.25 3.77
CA GLY A 78 7.14 -2.72 4.30
C GLY A 78 8.15 -1.60 4.53
N HIS A 79 9.40 -1.98 4.82
CA HIS A 79 10.50 -1.04 5.06
C HIS A 79 10.74 -0.06 3.90
N LEU A 80 10.60 -0.50 2.65
CA LEU A 80 10.79 0.37 1.47
C LEU A 80 9.73 1.48 1.41
N THR A 81 8.46 1.15 1.64
CA THR A 81 7.36 2.13 1.68
C THR A 81 7.48 3.05 2.89
N SER A 82 7.92 2.54 4.04
CA SER A 82 8.24 3.36 5.21
C SER A 82 9.35 4.37 4.92
N ARG A 83 10.44 3.94 4.25
CA ARG A 83 11.55 4.82 3.83
C ARG A 83 11.11 5.88 2.82
N ALA A 84 10.19 5.54 1.91
CA ALA A 84 9.59 6.53 1.02
C ALA A 84 8.75 7.56 1.79
N VAL A 85 7.97 7.13 2.78
CA VAL A 85 7.23 8.04 3.68
C VAL A 85 8.18 8.92 4.51
N GLN A 86 9.32 8.39 4.98
CA GLN A 86 10.37 9.18 5.66
C GLN A 86 10.93 10.28 4.75
N ARG A 87 11.32 9.93 3.52
CA ARG A 87 11.82 10.90 2.52
C ARG A 87 10.76 11.97 2.23
N PHE A 88 9.50 11.60 2.06
CA PHE A 88 8.38 12.53 1.88
C PHE A 88 8.22 13.46 3.10
N GLN A 89 8.17 12.90 4.31
CA GLN A 89 8.01 13.68 5.54
C GLN A 89 9.13 14.71 5.74
N CYS A 90 10.37 14.38 5.35
CA CYS A 90 11.47 15.31 5.43
C CYS A 90 11.43 16.37 4.30
N ALA A 91 11.17 15.96 3.06
CA ALA A 91 11.06 16.87 1.92
C ALA A 91 9.97 17.95 2.07
N TYR A 92 8.89 17.63 2.81
CA TYR A 92 7.79 18.55 3.10
C TYR A 92 7.77 19.08 4.54
N ASN A 93 8.92 19.09 5.24
CA ASN A 93 9.11 19.68 6.57
C ASN A 93 8.11 19.19 7.66
N ILE A 94 7.69 17.93 7.58
CA ILE A 94 6.77 17.30 8.54
C ILE A 94 7.55 16.71 9.72
N VAL A 95 8.59 15.94 9.41
CA VAL A 95 9.53 15.30 10.35
C VAL A 95 10.68 14.67 9.55
N CYS A 96 11.93 14.92 9.96
CA CYS A 96 13.14 14.33 9.36
C CYS A 96 13.83 13.29 10.28
N GLU A 97 13.38 13.13 11.52
CA GLU A 97 14.10 12.35 12.55
C GLU A 97 13.17 11.73 13.62
N GLY A 98 13.78 10.98 14.54
CA GLY A 98 13.06 10.22 15.56
C GLY A 98 12.59 8.86 15.04
N ASN A 99 11.47 8.36 15.57
CA ASN A 99 11.01 7.00 15.29
C ASN A 99 9.48 6.93 15.07
N PRO A 100 8.96 5.80 14.52
CA PRO A 100 7.54 5.62 14.22
C PRO A 100 6.58 5.86 15.39
N TRP A 101 7.02 5.60 16.63
CA TRP A 101 6.17 5.62 17.83
C TRP A 101 6.15 6.99 18.52
N THR A 102 7.23 7.78 18.41
CA THR A 102 7.36 9.09 19.09
C THR A 102 7.05 10.27 18.15
N THR A 103 7.69 10.32 16.98
CA THR A 103 7.57 11.42 16.02
C THR A 103 6.67 11.06 14.84
N GLY A 104 6.37 9.77 14.65
CA GLY A 104 5.65 9.28 13.47
C GLY A 104 6.52 9.19 12.22
N TYR A 105 7.85 9.20 12.37
CA TYR A 105 8.77 9.13 11.23
C TYR A 105 8.69 7.76 10.53
N GLY A 106 8.34 7.76 9.24
CA GLY A 106 8.00 6.56 8.47
C GLY A 106 6.55 6.09 8.58
N VAL A 107 5.70 6.83 9.30
CA VAL A 107 4.26 6.54 9.43
C VAL A 107 3.43 7.50 8.60
N PHE A 108 2.53 6.96 7.79
CA PHE A 108 1.56 7.72 7.03
C PHE A 108 0.35 8.09 7.92
N GLY A 109 0.64 8.85 8.99
CA GLY A 109 -0.32 9.28 10.00
C GLY A 109 -1.07 10.57 9.63
N PRO A 110 -1.91 11.13 10.52
CA PRO A 110 -2.80 12.24 10.18
C PRO A 110 -2.08 13.50 9.65
N LYS A 111 -0.94 13.87 10.24
CA LYS A 111 -0.10 14.99 9.75
C LYS A 111 0.42 14.72 8.34
N THR A 112 1.02 13.55 8.12
CA THR A 112 1.53 13.11 6.81
C THR A 112 0.43 13.10 5.76
N ARG A 113 -0.75 12.54 6.09
CA ARG A 113 -1.92 12.48 5.21
C ARG A 113 -2.42 13.87 4.80
N LYS A 114 -2.57 14.80 5.75
CA LYS A 114 -3.04 16.16 5.45
C LYS A 114 -2.13 16.85 4.41
N VAL A 115 -0.82 16.77 4.61
CA VAL A 115 0.16 17.36 3.66
C VAL A 115 0.15 16.60 2.33
N PHE A 116 0.15 15.27 2.36
CA PHE A 116 0.12 14.44 1.16
C PHE A 116 -1.11 14.71 0.29
N ASN A 117 -2.30 14.79 0.88
CA ASN A 117 -3.53 15.11 0.18
C ASN A 117 -3.42 16.49 -0.49
N SER A 118 -2.95 17.50 0.25
CA SER A 118 -2.74 18.86 -0.27
C SER A 118 -1.67 18.96 -1.38
N VAL A 119 -0.61 18.16 -1.32
CA VAL A 119 0.51 18.17 -2.29
C VAL A 119 0.09 17.53 -3.61
N TYR A 120 -0.71 16.46 -3.57
CA TYR A 120 -1.09 15.69 -4.75
C TYR A 120 -2.51 16.00 -5.26
N GLY A 121 -3.22 16.97 -4.66
CA GLY A 121 -4.56 17.38 -5.08
C GLY A 121 -5.63 16.31 -4.82
N LEU A 122 -5.55 15.63 -3.66
CA LEU A 122 -6.50 14.62 -3.20
C LEU A 122 -7.59 15.22 -2.29
#